data_AF-A0A7J4LF89-F1
#
_entry.id   AF-A0A7J4LF89-F1
#
_cell.length_a   1.000
_cell.length_b   1.000
_cell.length_c   1.000
_cell.angle_alpha   90.00
_cell.angle_beta   90.00
_cell.angle_gamma   90.00
#
_symmetry.space_group_name_H-M   'P 1'
#
loop_
_entity.id
_entity.type
_entity.pdbx_description
1 polymer ?
#
loop_
_entity_poly.entity_id
_entity_poly.type
_entity_poly.pdbx_seq_one_letter_code
_entity_poly.pdbx_strand_id
1 'polypeptide(L)'
;MKKIWKFLSTVIAVNIFRFMRIFPNNDPILGVMLPTARVESIWKSILFVFVTMASFDLITGSVGIWTIVTSLVYSFVALLAGLLIRKIKDINLLHYFGFTLLSVLVFDFITGPVMSSMLFNMPFMASLSGQIPFTLLHLMSGLVYTALFCPVLDPDINQEYNVLKHVSSFFKYVAEKTKLVNK
;
A
#
# COMPACT_ATOMS: atom_id res chain seq x y z
N MET A 1 7.42 24.87 -1.53
CA MET A 1 6.34 24.73 -2.54
C MET A 1 6.39 23.41 -3.30
N LYS A 2 7.46 23.05 -4.04
CA LYS A 2 7.47 21.79 -4.84
C LYS A 2 7.22 20.50 -4.02
N LYS A 3 7.75 20.40 -2.79
CA LYS A 3 7.60 19.21 -1.92
C LYS A 3 6.17 18.97 -1.43
N ILE A 4 5.44 20.04 -1.09
CA ILE A 4 4.05 19.92 -0.62
C ILE A 4 3.12 19.50 -1.76
N TRP A 5 3.34 20.04 -2.96
CA TRP A 5 2.59 19.61 -4.15
C TRP A 5 2.83 18.14 -4.50
N LYS A 6 4.07 17.65 -4.37
CA LYS A 6 4.37 16.22 -4.52
C LYS A 6 3.54 15.40 -3.53
N PHE A 7 3.61 15.72 -2.23
CA PHE A 7 2.85 15.03 -1.19
C PHE A 7 1.35 15.01 -1.48
N LEU A 8 0.75 16.17 -1.76
CA LEU A 8 -0.68 16.28 -2.05
C LEU A 8 -1.06 15.49 -3.31
N SER A 9 -0.26 15.55 -4.37
CA SER A 9 -0.51 14.78 -5.59
C SER A 9 -0.46 13.27 -5.34
N THR A 10 0.43 12.81 -4.45
CA THR A 10 0.51 11.40 -4.06
C THR A 10 -0.72 10.95 -3.28
N VAL A 11 -1.19 11.75 -2.31
CA VAL A 11 -2.44 11.48 -1.57
C VAL A 11 -3.63 11.41 -2.53
N ILE A 12 -3.75 12.38 -3.44
CA ILE A 12 -4.83 12.42 -4.43
C ILE A 12 -4.77 11.19 -5.34
N ALA A 13 -3.60 10.86 -5.89
CA ALA A 13 -3.43 9.72 -6.77
C ALA A 13 -3.80 8.40 -6.07
N VAL A 14 -3.34 8.20 -4.84
CA VAL A 14 -3.63 6.98 -4.07
C VAL A 14 -5.13 6.86 -3.78
N ASN A 15 -5.80 7.96 -3.42
CA ASN A 15 -7.25 7.95 -3.25
C ASN A 15 -8.00 7.67 -4.56
N ILE A 16 -7.53 8.18 -5.70
CA ILE A 16 -8.09 7.84 -7.02
C ILE A 16 -8.00 6.32 -7.27
N PHE A 17 -6.84 5.71 -7.03
CA PHE A 17 -6.72 4.26 -7.14
C PHE A 17 -7.70 3.55 -6.21
N ARG A 18 -7.80 3.95 -4.94
CA ARG A 18 -8.78 3.38 -3.99
C ARG A 18 -10.22 3.47 -4.51
N PHE A 19 -10.60 4.57 -5.17
CA PHE A 19 -11.92 4.73 -5.82
C PHE A 19 -12.14 3.80 -7.01
N MET A 20 -11.11 3.46 -7.77
CA MET A 20 -11.25 2.62 -8.98
C MET A 20 -11.68 1.18 -8.69
N ARG A 21 -11.53 0.69 -7.44
CA ARG A 21 -11.92 -0.67 -7.02
C ARG A 21 -11.51 -1.78 -8.00
N ILE A 22 -10.29 -1.70 -8.54
CA ILE A 22 -9.73 -2.68 -9.50
C ILE A 22 -9.70 -4.08 -8.88
N PHE A 23 -9.46 -4.14 -7.57
CA PHE A 23 -9.54 -5.33 -6.75
C PHE A 23 -10.65 -5.18 -5.69
N PRO A 24 -11.20 -6.29 -5.14
CA PRO A 24 -12.17 -6.22 -4.05
C PRO A 24 -11.68 -5.40 -2.85
N ASN A 25 -10.40 -5.54 -2.50
CA ASN A 25 -9.68 -4.57 -1.66
C ASN A 25 -8.62 -3.88 -2.53
N ASN A 26 -8.79 -2.59 -2.81
CA ASN A 26 -7.90 -1.84 -3.68
C ASN A 26 -7.09 -0.80 -2.88
N ASP A 27 -6.04 -1.25 -2.20
CA ASP A 27 -5.26 -0.41 -1.29
C ASP A 27 -3.80 -0.21 -1.76
N PRO A 28 -3.47 0.95 -2.35
CA PRO A 28 -2.12 1.26 -2.80
C PRO A 28 -1.21 1.85 -1.71
N ILE A 29 -1.71 2.02 -0.48
CA ILE A 29 -1.04 2.77 0.58
C ILE A 29 0.33 2.17 0.87
N LEU A 30 0.45 0.84 1.00
CA LEU A 30 1.72 0.19 1.34
C LEU A 30 2.81 0.39 0.28
N GLY A 31 2.44 0.33 -1.00
CA GLY A 31 3.37 0.54 -2.12
C GLY A 31 3.98 1.95 -2.15
N VAL A 32 3.34 2.93 -1.51
CA VAL A 32 3.85 4.30 -1.37
C VAL A 32 4.46 4.53 0.02
N MET A 33 3.83 4.02 1.06
CA MET A 33 4.22 4.16 2.46
C MET A 33 5.65 3.64 2.70
N LEU A 34 5.96 2.43 2.21
CA LEU A 34 7.23 1.77 2.44
C LEU A 34 8.43 2.53 1.83
N PRO A 35 8.43 2.88 0.52
CA PRO A 35 9.54 3.64 -0.06
C PRO A 35 9.62 5.06 0.51
N THR A 36 8.48 5.69 0.84
CA THR A 36 8.48 7.00 1.50
C THR A 36 9.13 6.94 2.88
N ALA A 37 8.85 5.89 3.66
CA ALA A 37 9.46 5.70 4.98
C ALA A 37 10.96 5.47 4.88
N ARG A 38 11.40 4.68 3.88
CA ARG A 38 12.81 4.37 3.64
C ARG A 38 13.61 5.59 3.19
N VAL A 39 13.20 6.16 2.05
CA VAL A 39 14.01 7.12 1.26
C VAL A 39 13.81 8.56 1.72
N GLU A 40 12.58 8.92 2.10
CA GLU A 40 12.28 10.31 2.46
C GLU A 40 12.33 10.54 3.97
N SER A 41 11.36 9.99 4.71
CA SER A 41 11.25 10.16 6.15
C SER A 41 10.11 9.29 6.69
N ILE A 42 10.35 8.70 7.87
CA ILE A 42 9.31 8.00 8.64
C ILE A 42 8.11 8.93 8.91
N TRP A 43 8.36 10.18 9.30
CA TRP A 43 7.29 11.14 9.62
C TRP A 43 6.43 11.50 8.41
N LYS A 44 7.04 11.60 7.23
CA LYS A 44 6.29 11.82 5.98
C LYS A 44 5.42 10.61 5.65
N SER A 45 5.92 9.41 5.87
CA SER A 45 5.15 8.18 5.66
C SER A 45 3.97 8.09 6.61
N ILE A 46 4.19 8.37 7.90
CA ILE A 46 3.12 8.47 8.92
C ILE A 46 2.05 9.49 8.51
N LEU A 47 2.48 10.71 8.18
CA LEU A 47 1.54 11.76 7.77
C LEU A 47 0.80 11.38 6.49
N PHE A 48 1.49 10.77 5.53
CA PHE A 48 0.91 10.30 4.27
C PHE A 48 -0.23 9.31 4.54
N VAL A 49 0.02 8.24 5.31
CA VAL A 49 -1.01 7.22 5.55
C VAL A 49 -2.17 7.76 6.38
N PHE A 50 -1.88 8.60 7.39
CA PHE A 50 -2.91 9.23 8.20
C PHE A 50 -3.86 10.10 7.35
N VAL A 51 -3.28 11.01 6.57
CA VAL A 51 -4.05 11.93 5.72
C VAL A 51 -4.77 11.16 4.62
N THR A 52 -4.15 10.15 4.03
CA THR A 52 -4.78 9.32 2.98
C THR A 52 -6.00 8.58 3.50
N MET A 53 -5.91 7.97 4.70
CA MET A 53 -7.07 7.32 5.32
C MET A 53 -8.17 8.31 5.67
N ALA A 54 -7.83 9.38 6.41
CA ALA A 54 -8.81 10.36 6.86
C ALA A 54 -9.50 11.08 5.68
N SER A 55 -8.74 11.45 4.65
CA SER A 55 -9.29 12.13 3.47
C SER A 55 -10.19 11.22 2.64
N PHE A 56 -9.86 9.92 2.52
CA PHE A 56 -10.71 9.00 1.77
C PHE A 56 -12.08 8.85 2.44
N ASP A 57 -12.11 8.61 3.76
CA ASP A 57 -13.37 8.48 4.50
C ASP A 57 -14.18 9.77 4.48
N LEU A 58 -13.50 10.93 4.51
CA LEU A 58 -14.15 12.23 4.35
C LEU A 58 -14.83 12.36 2.97
N ILE A 59 -14.14 11.97 1.90
CA ILE A 59 -14.66 12.05 0.53
C ILE A 59 -15.79 11.04 0.31
N THR A 60 -15.73 9.84 0.90
CA THR A 60 -16.76 8.80 0.76
C THR A 60 -17.94 8.96 1.73
N GLY A 61 -17.91 9.97 2.61
CA GLY A 61 -18.92 10.13 3.67
C GLY A 61 -18.92 8.98 4.68
N SER A 62 -17.80 8.29 4.85
CA SER A 62 -17.63 7.12 5.73
C SER A 62 -16.94 7.46 7.06
N VAL A 63 -16.88 8.75 7.41
CA VAL A 63 -16.23 9.22 8.63
C VAL A 63 -16.85 8.58 9.87
N GLY A 64 -16.04 7.96 10.71
CA GLY A 64 -16.48 7.33 11.96
C GLY A 64 -15.34 6.80 12.80
N ILE A 65 -15.64 5.90 13.74
CA ILE A 65 -14.62 5.29 14.62
C ILE A 65 -13.53 4.59 13.80
N TRP A 66 -13.91 3.98 12.67
CA TRP A 66 -12.97 3.32 11.77
C TRP A 66 -11.99 4.28 11.10
N THR A 67 -12.36 5.53 10.87
CA THR A 67 -11.42 6.56 10.37
C THR A 67 -10.29 6.79 11.36
N ILE A 68 -10.61 6.86 12.65
CA ILE A 68 -9.63 7.06 13.72
C ILE A 68 -8.78 5.80 13.87
N VAL A 69 -9.42 4.64 13.98
CA VAL A 69 -8.72 3.36 14.18
C VAL A 69 -7.76 3.07 13.04
N THR A 70 -8.24 3.11 11.79
CA THR A 70 -7.42 2.73 10.64
C THR A 70 -6.32 3.75 10.36
N SER A 71 -6.57 5.06 10.49
CA SER A 71 -5.53 6.08 10.31
C SER A 71 -4.41 5.97 11.34
N LEU A 72 -4.74 5.66 12.60
CA LEU A 72 -3.76 5.45 13.67
C LEU A 72 -3.00 4.12 13.50
N VAL A 73 -3.68 3.02 13.17
CA VAL A 73 -3.01 1.72 12.98
C VAL A 73 -2.10 1.76 11.75
N TYR A 74 -2.51 2.37 10.64
CA TYR A 74 -1.61 2.57 9.50
C TYR A 74 -0.40 3.44 9.88
N SER A 75 -0.62 4.50 10.66
CA SER A 75 0.47 5.36 11.15
C SER A 75 1.46 4.58 12.02
N PHE A 76 0.95 3.70 12.87
CA PHE A 76 1.77 2.80 13.69
C PHE A 76 2.56 1.80 12.83
N VAL A 77 1.93 1.21 11.82
CA VAL A 77 2.59 0.32 10.85
C VAL A 77 3.67 1.07 10.06
N ALA A 78 3.40 2.29 9.60
CA ALA A 78 4.38 3.14 8.91
C ALA A 78 5.60 3.46 9.79
N LEU A 79 5.36 3.71 11.09
CA LEU A 79 6.42 3.90 12.08
C LEU A 79 7.28 2.64 12.21
N LEU A 80 6.68 1.49 12.50
CA LEU A 80 7.42 0.24 12.73
C LEU A 80 8.17 -0.22 11.47
N ALA A 81 7.47 -0.29 10.33
CA ALA A 81 8.09 -0.68 9.07
C ALA A 81 9.20 0.30 8.68
N GLY A 82 8.98 1.60 8.86
CA GLY A 82 9.98 2.65 8.62
C GLY A 82 11.25 2.53 9.47
N LEU A 83 11.10 2.19 10.75
CA LEU A 83 12.24 1.97 11.66
C LEU A 83 13.08 0.76 11.26
N LEU A 84 12.46 -0.26 10.65
CA LEU A 84 13.12 -1.50 10.26
C LEU A 84 13.72 -1.42 8.85
N ILE A 85 12.94 -1.00 7.85
CA ILE A 85 13.37 -1.01 6.44
C ILE A 85 14.55 -0.08 6.17
N ARG A 86 14.66 1.03 6.92
CA ARG A 86 15.77 1.99 6.82
C ARG A 86 17.12 1.43 7.28
N LYS A 87 17.10 0.33 8.04
CA LYS A 87 18.33 -0.34 8.51
C LYS A 87 18.93 -1.28 7.46
N ILE A 88 18.20 -1.55 6.38
CA ILE A 88 18.62 -2.48 5.32
C ILE A 88 19.43 -1.72 4.28
N LYS A 89 20.73 -2.05 4.19
CA LYS A 89 21.67 -1.46 3.22
C LYS A 89 21.37 -1.94 1.80
N ASP A 90 21.42 -3.24 1.58
CA ASP A 90 21.24 -3.88 0.26
C ASP A 90 19.78 -4.24 0.03
N ILE A 91 18.94 -3.22 -0.13
CA ILE A 91 17.51 -3.41 -0.35
C ILE A 91 17.24 -3.99 -1.74
N ASN A 92 16.17 -4.75 -1.85
CA ASN A 92 15.64 -5.25 -3.11
C ASN A 92 14.12 -5.39 -3.01
N LEU A 93 13.47 -5.75 -4.12
CA LEU A 93 12.01 -5.88 -4.16
C LEU A 93 11.46 -6.97 -3.21
N LEU A 94 12.21 -8.04 -2.94
CA LEU A 94 11.78 -9.09 -2.01
C LEU A 94 11.67 -8.58 -0.58
N HIS A 95 12.56 -7.68 -0.15
CA HIS A 95 12.41 -7.00 1.15
C HIS A 95 11.11 -6.22 1.21
N TYR A 96 10.77 -5.49 0.15
CA TYR A 96 9.52 -4.74 0.07
C TYR A 96 8.30 -5.66 0.13
N PHE A 97 8.31 -6.82 -0.54
CA PHE A 97 7.25 -7.82 -0.38
C PHE A 97 7.16 -8.35 1.04
N GLY A 98 8.29 -8.64 1.70
CA GLY A 98 8.32 -9.07 3.10
C GLY A 98 7.72 -8.03 4.05
N PHE A 99 8.07 -6.75 3.87
CA PHE A 99 7.47 -5.66 4.65
C PHE A 99 5.99 -5.46 4.34
N THR A 100 5.57 -5.65 3.09
CA THR A 100 4.16 -5.58 2.71
C THR A 100 3.36 -6.67 3.42
N LEU A 101 3.83 -7.92 3.36
CA LEU A 101 3.23 -9.06 4.05
C LEU A 101 3.10 -8.79 5.55
N LEU A 102 4.20 -8.40 6.19
CA LEU A 102 4.19 -8.12 7.64
C LEU A 102 3.27 -6.96 8.00
N SER A 103 3.28 -5.88 7.19
CA SER A 103 2.45 -4.70 7.43
C SER A 103 0.97 -5.01 7.34
N VAL A 104 0.55 -5.79 6.32
CA VAL A 104 -0.85 -6.22 6.17
C VAL A 104 -1.25 -7.10 7.34
N LEU A 105 -0.44 -8.10 7.71
CA LEU A 105 -0.77 -9.00 8.82
C LEU A 105 -0.93 -8.25 10.15
N VAL A 106 -0.03 -7.31 10.45
CA VAL A 106 -0.12 -6.49 11.67
C VAL A 106 -1.34 -5.57 11.62
N PHE A 107 -1.56 -4.89 10.49
CA PHE A 107 -2.70 -3.98 10.33
C PHE A 107 -4.01 -4.75 10.53
N ASP A 108 -4.23 -5.81 9.77
CA ASP A 108 -5.45 -6.59 9.76
C ASP A 108 -5.71 -7.31 11.08
N PHE A 109 -4.67 -7.80 11.75
CA PHE A 109 -4.81 -8.42 13.06
C PHE A 109 -5.30 -7.41 14.12
N ILE A 110 -4.75 -6.20 14.08
CA ILE A 110 -5.18 -5.14 14.98
C ILE A 110 -6.59 -4.68 14.61
N THR A 111 -6.84 -4.27 13.37
CA THR A 111 -8.13 -3.69 12.98
C THR A 111 -9.27 -4.70 12.96
N GLY A 112 -9.00 -5.95 12.57
CA GLY A 112 -9.98 -7.01 12.51
C GLY A 112 -10.26 -7.61 13.89
N PRO A 113 -9.56 -8.70 14.29
CA PRO A 113 -9.82 -9.41 15.53
C PRO A 113 -9.82 -8.51 16.77
N VAL A 114 -8.75 -7.73 16.98
CA VAL A 114 -8.55 -6.98 18.23
C VAL A 114 -9.57 -5.86 18.35
N MET A 115 -9.61 -4.94 17.40
CA MET A 115 -10.48 -3.77 17.49
C MET A 115 -11.97 -4.14 17.34
N SER A 116 -12.31 -5.14 16.53
CA SER A 116 -13.72 -5.56 16.40
C SER A 116 -14.25 -6.19 17.69
N SER A 117 -13.44 -7.03 18.35
CA SER A 117 -13.81 -7.60 19.64
C SER A 117 -13.89 -6.55 20.74
N MET A 118 -12.97 -5.59 20.76
CA MET A 118 -12.96 -4.54 21.79
C MET A 118 -14.08 -3.50 21.61
N LEU A 119 -14.37 -3.08 20.39
CA LEU A 119 -15.33 -2.00 20.13
C LEU A 119 -16.78 -2.50 20.03
N PHE A 120 -16.98 -3.74 19.55
CA PHE A 120 -18.32 -4.26 19.25
C PHE A 120 -18.68 -5.52 20.04
N ASN A 121 -17.83 -5.94 20.99
CA ASN A 121 -18.01 -7.17 21.78
C ASN A 121 -18.17 -8.43 20.91
N MET A 122 -17.62 -8.43 19.69
CA MET A 122 -17.65 -9.59 18.81
C MET A 122 -16.74 -10.69 19.35
N PRO A 123 -17.16 -11.97 19.36
CA PRO A 123 -16.28 -13.06 19.77
C PRO A 123 -14.98 -13.07 18.95
N PHE A 124 -13.82 -13.10 19.62
CA PHE A 124 -12.50 -12.99 18.98
C PHE A 124 -12.29 -14.01 17.85
N MET A 125 -12.72 -15.26 18.06
CA MET A 125 -12.59 -16.28 17.02
C MET A 125 -13.48 -16.00 15.81
N ALA A 126 -14.65 -15.40 16.01
CA ALA A 126 -15.54 -15.03 14.90
C ALA A 126 -14.96 -13.87 14.07
N SER A 127 -14.45 -12.82 14.74
CA SER A 127 -13.78 -11.70 14.06
C SER A 127 -12.50 -12.15 13.35
N LEU A 128 -11.72 -13.04 13.96
CA LEU A 128 -10.52 -13.63 13.34
C LEU A 128 -10.87 -14.45 12.08
N SER A 129 -11.86 -15.34 12.16
CA SER A 129 -12.26 -16.14 10.99
C SER A 129 -12.79 -15.27 9.85
N GLY A 130 -13.54 -14.21 10.15
CA GLY A 130 -13.98 -13.24 9.16
C GLY A 130 -12.85 -12.40 8.55
N GLN A 131 -11.77 -12.19 9.30
CA GLN A 131 -10.61 -11.41 8.84
C GLN A 131 -9.77 -12.15 7.79
N ILE A 132 -9.64 -13.49 7.88
CA ILE A 132 -8.80 -14.30 6.98
C ILE A 132 -9.06 -14.01 5.49
N PRO A 133 -10.30 -14.09 4.96
CA PRO A 133 -10.55 -13.80 3.54
C PRO A 133 -10.22 -12.35 3.17
N PHE A 134 -10.50 -11.38 4.06
CA PHE A 134 -10.12 -9.98 3.82
C PHE A 134 -8.60 -9.82 3.74
N THR A 135 -7.85 -10.48 4.62
CA THR A 135 -6.38 -10.43 4.62
C THR A 135 -5.77 -10.98 3.34
N LEU A 136 -6.34 -12.05 2.78
CA LEU A 136 -5.89 -12.56 1.48
C LEU A 136 -6.08 -11.53 0.36
N LEU A 137 -7.23 -10.85 0.35
CA LEU A 137 -7.52 -9.78 -0.63
C LEU A 137 -6.60 -8.56 -0.43
N HIS A 138 -6.32 -8.21 0.82
CA HIS A 138 -5.42 -7.11 1.16
C HIS A 138 -3.96 -7.41 0.78
N LEU A 139 -3.50 -8.64 1.01
CA LEU A 139 -2.18 -9.09 0.57
C LEU A 139 -2.05 -9.04 -0.94
N MET A 140 -3.06 -9.50 -1.68
CA MET A 140 -3.02 -9.51 -3.14
C MET A 140 -2.84 -8.10 -3.71
N SER A 141 -3.67 -7.14 -3.32
CA SER A 141 -3.54 -5.76 -3.81
C SER A 141 -2.28 -5.08 -3.29
N GLY A 142 -1.93 -5.27 -2.01
CA GLY A 142 -0.71 -4.74 -1.42
C GLY A 142 0.54 -5.18 -2.18
N LEU A 143 0.67 -6.47 -2.49
CA LEU A 143 1.81 -7.01 -3.25
C LEU A 143 1.86 -6.46 -4.68
N VAL A 144 0.71 -6.34 -5.36
CA VAL A 144 0.65 -5.73 -6.70
C VAL A 144 1.13 -4.28 -6.66
N TYR A 145 0.63 -3.47 -5.73
CA TYR A 145 1.05 -2.06 -5.63
C TYR A 145 2.49 -1.89 -5.16
N THR A 146 2.99 -2.81 -4.33
CA THR A 146 4.41 -2.86 -3.97
C THR A 146 5.29 -3.12 -5.20
N ALA A 147 4.90 -4.06 -6.07
CA ALA A 147 5.62 -4.32 -7.32
C ALA A 147 5.59 -3.11 -8.27
N LEU A 148 4.50 -2.34 -8.30
CA LEU A 148 4.33 -1.19 -9.18
C LEU A 148 5.02 0.07 -8.69
N PHE A 149 4.91 0.38 -7.39
CA PHE A 149 5.31 1.69 -6.86
C PHE A 149 6.68 1.68 -6.20
N CYS A 150 7.10 0.60 -5.54
CA CYS A 150 8.40 0.59 -4.86
C CYS A 150 9.57 0.82 -5.85
N PRO A 151 9.65 0.13 -7.01
CA PRO A 151 10.73 0.37 -7.98
C PRO A 151 10.77 1.81 -8.52
N VAL A 152 9.62 2.48 -8.58
CA VAL A 152 9.52 3.86 -9.09
C VAL A 152 9.91 4.87 -8.02
N LEU A 153 9.58 4.59 -6.76
CA LEU A 153 9.71 5.53 -5.64
C LEU A 153 11.00 5.36 -4.83
N ASP A 154 11.63 4.18 -4.88
CA ASP A 154 12.93 3.93 -4.25
C ASP A 154 14.05 3.81 -5.31
N PRO A 155 14.94 4.82 -5.41
CA PRO A 155 16.06 4.82 -6.35
C PRO A 155 16.99 3.61 -6.24
N ASP A 156 17.12 3.04 -5.04
CA ASP A 156 18.07 1.95 -4.78
C ASP A 156 17.66 0.65 -5.48
N ILE A 157 16.36 0.43 -5.68
CA ILE A 157 15.81 -0.73 -6.39
C ILE A 157 15.39 -0.43 -7.84
N ASN A 158 15.28 0.85 -8.21
CA ASN A 158 14.92 1.27 -9.56
C ASN A 158 15.94 0.78 -10.61
N GLN A 159 17.23 0.78 -10.25
CA GLN A 159 18.31 0.37 -11.16
C GLN A 159 18.33 -1.14 -11.41
N GLU A 160 17.94 -1.93 -10.42
CA GLU A 160 17.89 -3.40 -10.49
C GLU A 160 16.69 -3.87 -11.34
N TYR A 161 15.56 -3.19 -11.20
CA TYR A 161 14.34 -3.47 -11.94
C TYR A 161 14.08 -2.33 -12.92
N ASN A 162 14.69 -2.39 -14.09
CA ASN A 162 14.32 -1.57 -15.24
C ASN A 162 12.92 -2.00 -15.76
N VAL A 163 11.90 -1.88 -14.90
CA VAL A 163 10.51 -2.33 -15.10
C VAL A 163 9.94 -1.65 -16.34
N LEU A 164 10.24 -0.37 -16.53
CA LEU A 164 9.85 0.37 -17.74
C LEU A 164 10.44 -0.25 -19.01
N LYS A 165 11.66 -0.80 -18.95
CA LYS A 165 12.28 -1.49 -20.07
C LYS A 165 11.52 -2.79 -20.39
N HIS A 166 11.20 -3.58 -19.35
CA HIS A 166 10.46 -4.85 -19.48
C HIS A 166 8.99 -4.66 -19.90
N VAL A 167 8.32 -3.66 -19.34
CA VAL A 167 6.95 -3.27 -19.71
C VAL A 167 6.93 -2.75 -21.15
N SER A 168 7.88 -1.91 -21.55
CA SER A 168 7.97 -1.46 -22.95
C SER A 168 8.25 -2.62 -23.91
N SER A 169 9.08 -3.60 -23.53
CA SER A 169 9.33 -4.78 -24.35
C SER A 169 8.12 -5.70 -24.44
N PHE A 170 7.34 -5.83 -23.36
CA PHE A 170 6.10 -6.60 -23.37
C PHE A 170 5.06 -5.95 -24.30
N PHE A 171 4.83 -4.65 -24.20
CA PHE A 171 3.90 -3.95 -25.10
C PHE A 171 4.38 -3.97 -26.56
N LYS A 172 5.69 -3.87 -26.82
CA LYS A 172 6.24 -4.07 -28.18
C LYS A 172 5.97 -5.48 -28.70
N TYR A 173 6.23 -6.49 -27.89
CA TYR A 173 5.96 -7.89 -28.25
C TYR A 173 4.48 -8.14 -28.57
N VAL A 174 3.56 -7.62 -27.74
CA VAL A 174 2.11 -7.74 -27.97
C VAL A 174 1.69 -7.01 -29.25
N ALA A 175 2.24 -5.81 -29.50
CA ALA A 175 1.97 -5.03 -30.71
C ALA A 175 2.47 -5.72 -31.99
N GLU A 176 3.63 -6.38 -31.94
CA GLU A 176 4.16 -7.17 -33.07
C GLU A 176 3.30 -8.41 -33.34
N LYS A 177 2.91 -9.14 -32.30
CA LYS A 177 2.01 -10.30 -32.41
C LYS A 177 0.64 -9.93 -32.95
N THR A 178 0.06 -8.80 -32.55
CA THR A 178 -1.25 -8.34 -33.06
C THR A 178 -1.21 -7.85 -34.50
N LYS A 179 -0.07 -7.31 -34.98
CA LYS A 179 0.13 -6.98 -36.40
C LYS A 179 0.24 -8.22 -37.30
N LEU A 180 0.68 -9.37 -36.76
CA LEU A 180 0.79 -10.63 -37.50
C LEU A 180 -0.54 -11.40 -37.63
N VAL A 181 -1.55 -11.08 -36.81
CA VAL A 181 -2.89 -11.71 -36.87
C VAL A 181 -3.82 -10.99 -37.86
N ASN A 182 -3.48 -9.76 -38.27
CA ASN A 182 -4.26 -8.94 -39.21
C ASN A 182 -3.68 -8.92 -40.64
N LYS A 183 -2.84 -9.90 -41.00
CA LYS A 183 -2.36 -10.16 -42.37
C LYS A 183 -2.78 -11.55 -42.79
#